data_AF-A0A944YK87-F1
#
_entry.id   AF-A0A944YK87-F1
#
_cell.length_a   1.000
_cell.length_b   1.000
_cell.length_c   1.000
_cell.angle_alpha   90.00
_cell.angle_beta   90.00
_cell.angle_gamma   90.00
#
_symmetry.space_group_name_H-M   'P 1'
#
loop_
_entity.id
_entity.type
_entity.pdbx_description
1 polymer ?
#
loop_
_entity_poly.entity_id
_entity_poly.type
_entity_poly.pdbx_seq_one_letter_code
_entity_poly.pdbx_strand_id
1 'polypeptide(L)'
;MKKFTPVLLLLLLSCSEKSSPDVKIISQLNQSGENQTLESSKAHSEKNFASPWAVTQKILRGGKQEGVKLITLDNGKLQITIIPARGMGIFDVQSQGIRLGWDSPVNEIVHPSYINLDSRGGLGWLEGFNEWMVRCGLEFAGHPGTDQFIDNTGNPSTLNLTLHGKIQNTPASDYKIIIDPEPPHRIRIRGTVYEKFFYGPKLKLITEISTVAGSDTFQISDQLINEGAFAQEFQLI
;
A
#
# COMPACT_ATOMS: atom_id res chain seq x y z
N MET A 1 2.64 70.74 37.64
CA MET A 1 4.11 70.60 37.62
C MET A 1 4.48 69.71 36.44
N LYS A 2 5.11 70.29 35.40
CA LYS A 2 5.47 69.62 34.15
C LYS A 2 6.72 68.75 34.38
N LYS A 3 6.66 67.46 34.08
CA LYS A 3 7.84 66.59 34.01
C LYS A 3 8.22 66.40 32.54
N PHE A 4 9.44 66.82 32.22
CA PHE A 4 10.15 66.55 30.97
C PHE A 4 10.63 65.10 30.96
N THR A 5 10.48 64.41 29.83
CA THR A 5 11.18 63.14 29.54
C THR A 5 11.63 63.19 28.07
N PRO A 6 12.89 62.82 27.76
CA PRO A 6 13.48 63.06 26.45
C PRO A 6 13.08 62.00 25.43
N VAL A 7 12.93 62.42 24.17
CA VAL A 7 12.71 61.55 23.01
C VAL A 7 14.04 60.90 22.64
N LEU A 8 14.13 59.58 22.80
CA LEU A 8 15.23 58.76 22.30
C LEU A 8 14.89 58.34 20.86
N LEU A 9 15.57 58.94 19.89
CA LEU A 9 15.41 58.61 18.47
C LEU A 9 16.20 57.32 18.17
N LEU A 10 15.51 56.17 18.15
CA LEU A 10 16.08 54.90 17.68
C LEU A 10 16.12 54.88 16.15
N LEU A 11 17.32 54.96 15.58
CA LEU A 11 17.57 54.62 14.18
C LEU A 11 17.52 53.10 14.02
N LEU A 12 16.38 52.57 13.57
CA LEU A 12 16.26 51.20 13.12
C LEU A 12 16.96 51.08 11.75
N LEU A 13 18.16 50.49 11.76
CA LEU A 13 18.83 50.00 10.56
C LEU A 13 17.92 48.95 9.90
N SER A 14 17.38 49.30 8.73
CA SER A 14 16.69 48.39 7.82
C SER A 14 17.66 47.27 7.41
N CYS A 15 17.44 46.07 7.93
CA CYS A 15 18.03 44.87 7.36
C CYS A 15 17.40 44.64 5.99
N SER A 16 18.19 44.86 4.94
CA SER A 16 17.85 44.48 3.57
C SER A 16 17.47 43.00 3.54
N GLU A 17 16.19 42.69 3.30
CA GLU A 17 15.76 41.35 2.91
C GLU A 17 16.45 41.03 1.58
N LYS A 18 17.45 40.14 1.65
CA LYS A 18 18.00 39.53 0.43
C LYS A 18 16.88 38.67 -0.15
N SER A 19 16.51 38.95 -1.39
CA SER A 19 15.62 38.09 -2.18
C SER A 19 16.12 36.65 -2.11
N SER A 20 15.34 35.76 -1.50
CA SER A 20 15.60 34.33 -1.56
C SER A 20 15.65 33.91 -3.03
N PRO A 21 16.65 33.09 -3.44
CA PRO A 21 16.71 32.62 -4.83
C PRO A 21 15.42 31.85 -5.15
N ASP A 22 14.90 32.01 -6.36
CA ASP A 22 13.84 31.16 -6.91
C ASP A 22 14.37 29.72 -7.01
N VAL A 23 14.20 28.95 -5.94
CA VAL A 23 14.55 27.53 -5.91
C VAL A 23 13.44 26.77 -6.63
N LYS A 24 13.70 26.37 -7.87
CA LYS A 24 12.83 25.43 -8.58
C LYS A 24 12.99 24.04 -7.97
N ILE A 25 12.07 23.67 -7.07
CA ILE A 25 12.02 22.32 -6.49
C ILE A 25 11.67 21.33 -7.61
N ILE A 26 12.63 20.50 -8.01
CA ILE A 26 12.41 19.39 -8.95
C ILE A 26 12.06 18.16 -8.11
N SER A 27 10.76 17.95 -7.83
CA SER A 27 10.31 16.73 -7.17
C SER A 27 10.11 15.61 -8.20
N GLN A 28 10.82 14.49 -8.05
CA GLN A 28 10.57 13.29 -8.84
C GLN A 28 9.30 12.53 -8.39
N LEU A 29 8.73 12.88 -7.24
CA LEU A 29 7.51 12.24 -6.69
C LEU A 29 6.30 12.34 -7.65
N ASN A 30 6.28 13.36 -8.51
CA ASN A 30 5.23 13.55 -9.53
C ASN A 30 5.63 12.97 -10.90
N GLN A 31 6.88 12.50 -11.05
CA GLN A 31 7.40 11.93 -12.29
C GLN A 31 7.17 10.43 -12.27
N SER A 32 5.96 9.99 -12.56
CA SER A 32 5.70 8.57 -12.76
C SER A 32 6.09 8.10 -14.16
N GLY A 33 6.44 6.81 -14.29
CA GLY A 33 6.54 6.17 -15.60
C GLY A 33 5.22 6.21 -16.37
N GLU A 34 5.28 5.97 -17.69
CA GLU A 34 4.11 5.92 -18.55
C GLU A 34 3.09 4.88 -18.04
N ASN A 35 1.80 5.23 -18.12
CA ASN A 35 0.72 4.31 -17.80
C ASN A 35 0.60 3.25 -18.90
N GLN A 36 0.86 2.00 -18.56
CA GLN A 36 0.71 0.86 -19.46
C GLN A 36 -0.68 0.23 -19.27
N THR A 37 -1.43 0.01 -20.35
CA THR A 37 -2.65 -0.82 -20.26
C THR A 37 -2.25 -2.29 -20.22
N LEU A 38 -2.68 -3.01 -19.19
CA LEU A 38 -2.46 -4.45 -19.05
C LEU A 38 -3.61 -5.26 -19.66
N GLU A 39 -4.84 -4.78 -19.51
CA GLU A 39 -6.04 -5.43 -20.03
C GLU A 39 -7.19 -4.41 -20.17
N SER A 40 -8.15 -4.63 -21.07
CA SER A 40 -9.34 -3.77 -21.18
C SER A 40 -10.52 -4.44 -21.89
N SER A 41 -11.69 -3.83 -21.77
CA SER A 41 -12.89 -4.26 -22.52
C SER A 41 -12.67 -4.30 -24.05
N LYS A 42 -11.71 -3.53 -24.58
CA LYS A 42 -11.39 -3.50 -26.02
C LYS A 42 -10.74 -4.80 -26.53
N ALA A 43 -10.05 -5.53 -25.65
CA ALA A 43 -9.44 -6.81 -25.99
C ALA A 43 -10.46 -7.97 -26.00
N HIS A 44 -11.69 -7.70 -25.55
CA HIS A 44 -12.78 -8.67 -25.40
C HIS A 44 -14.01 -8.23 -26.18
N SER A 45 -13.87 -8.00 -27.48
CA SER A 45 -14.96 -7.52 -28.35
C SER A 45 -16.10 -8.54 -28.50
N GLU A 46 -15.84 -9.81 -28.17
CA GLU A 46 -16.81 -10.89 -28.12
C GLU A 46 -17.70 -10.88 -26.87
N LYS A 47 -17.31 -10.15 -25.81
CA LYS A 47 -18.02 -10.09 -24.53
C LYS A 47 -18.83 -8.80 -24.42
N ASN A 48 -20.01 -8.90 -23.81
CA ASN A 48 -20.88 -7.74 -23.56
C ASN A 48 -20.67 -7.20 -22.13
N PHE A 49 -20.08 -6.01 -22.01
CA PHE A 49 -19.89 -5.32 -20.74
C PHE A 49 -20.85 -4.12 -20.63
N ALA A 50 -21.36 -3.87 -19.42
CA ALA A 50 -22.26 -2.73 -19.18
C ALA A 50 -21.55 -1.36 -19.26
N SER A 51 -20.22 -1.33 -19.13
CA SER A 51 -19.38 -0.14 -19.27
C SER A 51 -18.00 -0.52 -19.82
N PRO A 52 -17.31 0.37 -20.53
CA PRO A 52 -15.87 0.23 -20.76
C PRO A 52 -15.12 0.11 -19.44
N TRP A 53 -14.07 -0.70 -19.43
CA TRP A 53 -13.20 -0.91 -18.27
C TRP A 53 -11.76 -1.13 -18.73
N ALA A 54 -10.81 -0.87 -17.85
CA ALA A 54 -9.39 -1.10 -18.09
C ALA A 54 -8.65 -1.46 -16.80
N VAL A 55 -7.62 -2.30 -16.93
CA VAL A 55 -6.60 -2.49 -15.91
C VAL A 55 -5.31 -1.88 -16.44
N THR A 56 -4.77 -0.93 -15.69
CA THR A 56 -3.53 -0.24 -16.05
C THR A 56 -2.46 -0.42 -14.99
N GLN A 57 -1.21 -0.29 -15.40
CA GLN A 57 -0.05 -0.31 -14.53
C GLN A 57 0.71 1.00 -14.64
N LYS A 58 1.20 1.47 -13.50
CA LYS A 58 2.05 2.66 -13.38
C LYS A 58 3.24 2.34 -12.49
N ILE A 59 4.45 2.78 -12.88
CA ILE A 59 5.66 2.65 -12.05
C ILE A 59 5.95 4.00 -11.41
N LEU A 60 6.01 4.03 -10.08
CA LEU A 60 6.34 5.19 -9.28
C LEU A 60 7.84 5.46 -9.27
N ARG A 61 8.21 6.74 -9.14
CA ARG A 61 9.61 7.19 -9.08
C ARG A 61 9.80 8.23 -7.99
N GLY A 62 11.05 8.41 -7.59
CA GLY A 62 11.50 9.34 -6.57
C GLY A 62 11.34 8.82 -5.14
N GLY A 63 12.25 9.20 -4.26
CA GLY A 63 12.16 8.89 -2.83
C GLY A 63 12.12 7.39 -2.53
N LYS A 64 11.38 6.99 -1.49
CA LYS A 64 11.26 5.58 -1.08
C LYS A 64 10.20 4.81 -1.87
N GLN A 65 9.47 5.44 -2.80
CA GLN A 65 8.50 4.78 -3.69
C GLN A 65 9.11 4.33 -5.03
N GLU A 66 10.40 4.60 -5.26
CA GLU A 66 11.08 4.24 -6.51
C GLU A 66 10.85 2.76 -6.86
N GLY A 67 10.37 2.52 -8.08
CA GLY A 67 10.15 1.17 -8.61
C GLY A 67 8.85 0.49 -8.17
N VAL A 68 8.07 1.09 -7.25
CA VAL A 68 6.76 0.54 -6.87
C VAL A 68 5.82 0.56 -8.06
N LYS A 69 5.18 -0.58 -8.32
CA LYS A 69 4.12 -0.70 -9.33
C LYS A 69 2.76 -0.49 -8.68
N LEU A 70 1.92 0.31 -9.31
CA LEU A 70 0.50 0.42 -9.02
C LEU A 70 -0.30 -0.27 -10.13
N ILE A 71 -1.31 -1.02 -9.73
CA ILE A 71 -2.30 -1.59 -10.64
C ILE A 71 -3.62 -0.89 -10.37
N THR A 72 -4.18 -0.23 -11.38
CA THR A 72 -5.47 0.45 -11.27
C THR A 72 -6.51 -0.29 -12.09
N LEU A 73 -7.55 -0.79 -11.42
CA LEU A 73 -8.75 -1.36 -12.03
C LEU A 73 -9.81 -0.27 -12.11
N ASP A 74 -10.09 0.18 -13.32
CA ASP A 74 -11.18 1.10 -13.63
C ASP A 74 -12.31 0.33 -14.31
N ASN A 75 -13.46 0.24 -13.66
CA ASN A 75 -14.63 -0.46 -14.20
C ASN A 75 -15.62 0.50 -14.90
N GLY A 76 -15.28 1.79 -15.02
CA GLY A 76 -16.12 2.87 -15.51
C GLY A 76 -16.90 3.64 -14.44
N LYS A 77 -17.07 3.09 -13.24
CA LYS A 77 -17.76 3.72 -12.08
C LYS A 77 -16.89 3.73 -10.82
N LEU A 78 -16.13 2.67 -10.60
CA LEU A 78 -15.10 2.51 -9.57
C LEU A 78 -13.72 2.52 -10.20
N GLN A 79 -12.80 3.20 -9.54
CA GLN A 79 -11.36 3.06 -9.77
C GLN A 79 -10.70 2.55 -8.49
N ILE A 80 -10.05 1.39 -8.55
CA ILE A 80 -9.42 0.72 -7.40
C ILE A 80 -7.92 0.64 -7.66
N THR A 81 -7.10 1.24 -6.79
CA THR A 81 -5.64 1.19 -6.91
C THR A 81 -5.04 0.18 -5.95
N ILE A 82 -4.36 -0.82 -6.50
CA ILE A 82 -3.78 -1.97 -5.81
C ILE A 82 -2.25 -1.87 -5.87
N ILE A 83 -1.58 -2.28 -4.79
CA ILE A 83 -0.13 -2.20 -4.67
C ILE A 83 0.46 -3.62 -4.56
N PRO A 84 0.89 -4.26 -5.67
CA PRO A 84 1.48 -5.59 -5.61
C PRO A 84 2.72 -5.71 -4.74
N ALA A 85 3.55 -4.65 -4.70
CA ALA A 85 4.74 -4.61 -3.86
C ALA A 85 4.41 -4.61 -2.36
N ARG A 86 3.16 -4.25 -1.98
CA ARG A 86 2.72 -4.14 -0.59
C ARG A 86 1.57 -5.10 -0.27
N GLY A 87 1.80 -6.40 -0.46
CA GLY A 87 0.83 -7.45 -0.09
C GLY A 87 -0.49 -7.40 -0.85
N MET A 88 -0.52 -6.78 -2.03
CA MET A 88 -1.74 -6.47 -2.79
C MET A 88 -2.74 -5.61 -2.00
N GLY A 89 -2.25 -4.72 -1.14
CA GLY A 89 -3.07 -3.73 -0.44
C GLY A 89 -3.79 -2.79 -1.40
N ILE A 90 -4.90 -2.20 -0.95
CA ILE A 90 -5.66 -1.21 -1.72
C ILE A 90 -5.31 0.17 -1.19
N PHE A 91 -4.64 0.96 -2.03
CA PHE A 91 -4.29 2.33 -1.70
C PHE A 91 -5.54 3.19 -1.49
N ASP A 92 -6.39 3.25 -2.50
CA ASP A 92 -7.66 3.97 -2.47
C ASP A 92 -8.69 3.34 -3.43
N VAL A 93 -9.95 3.73 -3.22
CA VAL A 93 -11.05 3.48 -4.17
C VAL A 93 -11.75 4.80 -4.45
N GLN A 94 -11.94 5.13 -5.72
CA GLN A 94 -12.63 6.35 -6.15
C GLN A 94 -13.90 6.02 -6.90
N SER A 95 -14.97 6.76 -6.62
CA SER A 95 -16.23 6.69 -7.38
C SER A 95 -16.97 8.02 -7.29
N GLN A 96 -17.32 8.60 -8.43
CA GLN A 96 -18.21 9.78 -8.51
C GLN A 96 -17.82 10.93 -7.53
N GLY A 97 -16.52 11.20 -7.39
CA GLY A 97 -16.00 12.24 -6.50
C GLY A 97 -15.86 11.85 -5.03
N ILE A 98 -16.21 10.63 -4.64
CA ILE A 98 -15.97 10.07 -3.32
C ILE A 98 -14.69 9.22 -3.36
N ARG A 99 -13.82 9.39 -2.36
CA ARG A 99 -12.62 8.57 -2.14
C ARG A 99 -12.77 7.75 -0.86
N LEU A 100 -12.64 6.44 -0.95
CA LEU A 100 -12.35 5.57 0.18
C LEU A 100 -10.84 5.56 0.38
N GLY A 101 -10.38 6.27 1.40
CA GLY A 101 -8.97 6.48 1.72
C GLY A 101 -8.81 7.59 2.75
N TRP A 102 -7.58 7.87 3.15
CA TRP A 102 -7.25 8.88 4.14
C TRP A 102 -5.91 9.54 3.79
N ASP A 103 -5.67 10.73 4.32
CA ASP A 103 -4.44 11.47 4.04
C ASP A 103 -3.42 11.23 5.16
N SER A 104 -2.58 10.22 4.95
CA SER A 104 -1.45 9.91 5.83
C SER A 104 -0.33 10.96 5.70
N PRO A 105 0.43 11.26 6.77
CA PRO A 105 1.67 12.02 6.64
C PRO A 105 2.74 11.28 5.80
N VAL A 106 2.60 9.97 5.59
CA VAL A 106 3.45 9.19 4.70
C VAL A 106 2.94 9.34 3.27
N ASN A 107 3.45 10.36 2.56
CA ASN A 107 3.00 10.72 1.21
C ASN A 107 3.46 9.75 0.11
N GLU A 108 4.47 8.92 0.38
CA GLU A 108 5.04 7.97 -0.58
C GLU A 108 4.43 6.57 -0.38
N ILE A 109 4.14 5.86 -1.47
CA ILE A 109 3.88 4.42 -1.39
C ILE A 109 5.23 3.71 -1.26
N VAL A 110 5.69 3.57 -0.01
CA VAL A 110 7.06 3.13 0.28
C VAL A 110 7.30 1.70 -0.21
N HIS A 111 8.36 1.49 -0.98
CA HIS A 111 8.81 0.15 -1.36
C HIS A 111 9.31 -0.60 -0.10
N PRO A 112 8.92 -1.88 0.13
CA PRO A 112 9.30 -2.58 1.36
C PRO A 112 10.81 -2.68 1.62
N SER A 113 11.66 -2.60 0.59
CA SER A 113 13.12 -2.57 0.75
C SER A 113 13.64 -1.35 1.53
N TYR A 114 12.81 -0.32 1.71
CA TYR A 114 13.12 0.88 2.51
C TYR A 114 12.45 0.87 3.88
N ILE A 115 11.81 -0.23 4.29
CA ILE A 115 11.17 -0.38 5.59
C ILE A 115 11.95 -1.41 6.40
N ASN A 116 12.42 -0.98 7.57
CA ASN A 116 12.92 -1.88 8.59
C ASN A 116 11.82 -2.08 9.64
N LEU A 117 11.14 -3.22 9.62
CA LEU A 117 9.99 -3.51 10.50
C LEU A 117 10.37 -3.49 12.00
N ASP A 118 11.61 -3.89 12.33
CA ASP A 118 12.11 -3.92 13.70
C ASP A 118 12.41 -2.52 14.27
N SER A 119 12.44 -1.49 13.41
CA SER A 119 12.75 -0.14 13.85
C SER A 119 11.75 0.36 14.89
N ARG A 120 12.20 1.27 15.76
CA ARG A 120 11.37 1.90 16.81
C ARG A 120 10.68 0.88 17.73
N GLY A 121 11.33 -0.25 17.99
CA GLY A 121 10.80 -1.31 18.84
C GLY A 121 9.67 -2.10 18.17
N GLY A 122 9.82 -2.42 16.88
CA GLY A 122 8.81 -3.14 16.09
C GLY A 122 7.73 -2.27 15.46
N LEU A 123 7.87 -0.94 15.51
CA LEU A 123 6.91 0.02 14.95
C LEU A 123 7.28 0.50 13.54
N GLY A 124 8.30 -0.09 12.90
CA GLY A 124 8.78 0.33 11.59
C GLY A 124 7.73 0.24 10.47
N TRP A 125 6.71 -0.61 10.64
CA TRP A 125 5.54 -0.69 9.77
C TRP A 125 4.86 0.67 9.52
N LEU A 126 4.82 1.56 10.54
CA LEU A 126 4.21 2.88 10.45
C LEU A 126 4.92 3.83 9.48
N GLU A 127 6.16 3.53 9.08
CA GLU A 127 6.93 4.36 8.14
C GLU A 127 6.46 4.22 6.67
N GLY A 128 5.53 3.30 6.41
CA GLY A 128 4.94 3.04 5.09
C GLY A 128 3.42 3.01 5.05
N PHE A 129 2.73 3.25 6.17
CA PHE A 129 1.27 3.10 6.23
C PHE A 129 0.52 4.31 5.65
N ASN A 130 -0.18 4.08 4.55
CA ASN A 130 -1.04 5.09 3.92
C ASN A 130 -2.19 4.49 3.09
N GLU A 131 -2.34 3.18 3.08
CA GLU A 131 -3.37 2.50 2.32
C GLU A 131 -4.75 2.58 3.01
N TRP A 132 -5.81 2.53 2.21
CA TRP A 132 -7.18 2.41 2.70
C TRP A 132 -7.45 1.03 3.30
N MET A 133 -6.99 -0.03 2.64
CA MET A 133 -7.11 -1.40 3.13
C MET A 133 -5.76 -2.10 3.06
N VAL A 134 -5.33 -2.59 4.21
CA VAL A 134 -4.13 -3.39 4.40
C VAL A 134 -4.52 -4.77 4.92
N ARG A 135 -3.61 -5.73 4.72
CA ARG A 135 -3.69 -7.03 5.37
C ARG A 135 -2.66 -7.07 6.48
N CYS A 136 -3.11 -7.27 7.71
CA CYS A 136 -2.25 -7.40 8.86
C CYS A 136 -2.15 -8.89 9.23
N GLY A 137 -0.97 -9.49 9.08
CA GLY A 137 -0.80 -10.95 9.11
C GLY A 137 0.50 -11.41 8.43
N LEU A 138 0.66 -12.69 8.10
CA LEU A 138 -0.22 -13.83 8.39
C LEU A 138 0.27 -14.65 9.58
N GLU A 139 1.58 -14.77 9.76
CA GLU A 139 2.19 -15.54 10.86
C GLU A 139 1.71 -15.00 12.22
N PHE A 140 1.56 -13.68 12.32
CA PHE A 140 1.01 -12.96 13.47
C PHE A 140 0.44 -11.62 13.03
N ALA A 141 -0.42 -11.03 13.85
CA ALA A 141 -0.94 -9.68 13.66
C ALA A 141 -1.22 -9.00 15.00
N GLY A 142 -1.15 -7.66 15.02
CA GLY A 142 -1.44 -6.85 16.20
C GLY A 142 -0.27 -5.95 16.59
N HIS A 143 -0.29 -5.48 17.83
CA HIS A 143 0.76 -4.62 18.38
C HIS A 143 2.09 -5.38 18.50
N PRO A 144 3.24 -4.69 18.38
CA PRO A 144 4.53 -5.32 18.63
C PRO A 144 4.64 -5.77 20.09
N GLY A 145 5.39 -6.84 20.33
CA GLY A 145 5.55 -7.39 21.67
C GLY A 145 6.45 -8.62 21.68
N THR A 146 6.88 -9.04 22.86
CA THR A 146 7.60 -10.29 23.04
C THR A 146 6.60 -11.43 23.19
N ASP A 147 6.67 -12.39 22.28
CA ASP A 147 5.91 -13.63 22.32
C ASP A 147 6.74 -14.78 22.90
N GLN A 148 6.06 -15.78 23.46
CA GLN A 148 6.66 -16.98 24.03
C GLN A 148 6.15 -18.22 23.29
N PHE A 149 7.06 -19.04 22.78
CA PHE A 149 6.73 -20.24 22.03
C PHE A 149 7.69 -21.39 22.39
N ILE A 150 7.31 -22.61 22.02
CA ILE A 150 8.19 -23.77 22.13
C ILE A 150 8.96 -23.91 20.83
N ASP A 151 10.30 -23.88 20.92
CA ASP A 151 11.15 -24.03 19.75
C ASP A 151 11.21 -25.48 19.23
N ASN A 152 11.94 -25.69 18.14
CA ASN A 152 12.09 -27.00 17.51
C ASN A 152 12.87 -28.02 18.38
N THR A 153 13.45 -27.61 19.50
CA THR A 153 14.10 -28.49 20.49
C THR A 153 13.20 -28.82 21.68
N GLY A 154 11.99 -28.24 21.73
CA GLY A 154 11.05 -28.41 22.84
C GLY A 154 11.26 -27.45 24.00
N ASN A 155 12.15 -26.46 23.86
CA ASN A 155 12.44 -25.49 24.92
C ASN A 155 11.57 -24.23 24.79
N PRO A 156 11.16 -23.61 25.92
CA PRO A 156 10.57 -22.27 25.90
C PRO A 156 11.57 -21.26 25.34
N SER A 157 11.14 -20.52 24.32
CA SER A 157 11.89 -19.50 23.63
C SER A 157 11.03 -18.24 23.46
N THR A 158 11.67 -17.11 23.16
CA THR A 158 10.98 -15.82 22.95
C THR A 158 11.31 -15.24 21.59
N LEU A 159 10.36 -14.51 21.01
CA LEU A 159 10.53 -13.76 19.77
C LEU A 159 9.88 -12.39 19.92
N ASN A 160 10.56 -11.34 19.48
CA ASN A 160 9.94 -10.03 19.35
C ASN A 160 9.15 -9.98 18.05
N LEU A 161 7.84 -9.81 18.15
CA LEU A 161 6.93 -9.62 17.04
C LEU A 161 6.83 -8.14 16.69
N THR A 162 6.82 -7.83 15.40
CA THR A 162 6.65 -6.47 14.87
C THR A 162 5.17 -6.11 14.76
N LEU A 163 4.87 -4.82 14.54
CA LEU A 163 3.50 -4.36 14.30
C LEU A 163 2.93 -5.00 13.02
N HIS A 164 1.75 -5.62 13.15
CA HIS A 164 0.89 -6.10 12.06
C HIS A 164 1.47 -7.17 11.11
N GLY A 165 2.50 -7.90 11.54
CA GLY A 165 3.07 -8.97 10.72
C GLY A 165 3.88 -8.46 9.54
N LYS A 166 4.01 -9.30 8.51
CA LYS A 166 4.90 -9.06 7.37
C LYS A 166 4.16 -8.95 6.04
N ILE A 167 2.93 -9.45 5.93
CA ILE A 167 2.27 -9.69 4.64
C ILE A 167 2.07 -8.41 3.81
N GLN A 168 1.69 -7.28 4.44
CA GLN A 168 1.62 -6.00 3.75
C GLN A 168 2.97 -5.55 3.21
N ASN A 169 4.08 -5.80 3.90
CA ASN A 169 5.41 -5.40 3.43
C ASN A 169 6.09 -6.53 2.65
N THR A 170 5.31 -7.47 2.10
CA THR A 170 5.80 -8.57 1.27
C THR A 170 5.28 -8.41 -0.16
N PRO A 171 6.16 -8.27 -1.17
CA PRO A 171 5.74 -8.22 -2.56
C PRO A 171 5.04 -9.51 -3.01
N ALA A 172 3.98 -9.36 -3.79
CA ALA A 172 3.37 -10.49 -4.48
C ALA A 172 4.38 -11.16 -5.42
N SER A 173 4.44 -12.49 -5.39
CA SER A 173 5.28 -13.28 -6.31
C SER A 173 4.74 -13.28 -7.73
N ASP A 174 3.41 -13.23 -7.87
CA ASP A 174 2.71 -13.11 -9.13
C ASP A 174 1.36 -12.42 -8.93
N TYR A 175 0.83 -11.85 -10.02
CA TYR A 175 -0.56 -11.46 -10.13
C TYR A 175 -1.06 -11.69 -11.55
N LYS A 176 -2.37 -11.86 -11.68
CA LYS A 176 -3.06 -12.10 -12.94
C LYS A 176 -4.38 -11.35 -12.99
N ILE A 177 -4.78 -10.97 -14.20
CA ILE A 177 -6.08 -10.40 -14.52
C ILE A 177 -6.91 -11.51 -15.14
N ILE A 178 -8.09 -11.76 -14.59
CA ILE A 178 -9.00 -12.82 -15.04
C ILE A 178 -10.35 -12.18 -15.33
N ILE A 179 -10.91 -12.51 -16.49
CA ILE A 179 -12.27 -12.10 -16.88
C ILE A 179 -13.14 -13.34 -16.92
N ASP A 180 -14.15 -13.39 -16.05
CA ASP A 180 -15.05 -14.55 -15.99
C ASP A 180 -15.69 -14.82 -17.38
N PRO A 181 -15.84 -16.10 -17.77
CA PRO A 181 -16.34 -16.47 -19.09
C PRO A 181 -17.82 -16.14 -19.26
N GLU A 182 -18.62 -16.29 -18.20
CA GLU A 182 -20.06 -16.04 -18.24
C GLU A 182 -20.39 -14.58 -17.90
N PRO A 183 -21.46 -14.01 -18.50
CA PRO A 183 -22.00 -12.72 -18.07
C PRO A 183 -22.30 -12.73 -16.55
N PRO A 184 -22.01 -11.63 -15.82
CA PRO A 184 -21.66 -10.30 -16.32
C PRO A 184 -20.14 -10.08 -16.52
N HIS A 185 -19.36 -11.15 -16.73
CA HIS A 185 -17.92 -11.10 -17.03
C HIS A 185 -17.11 -10.31 -15.99
N ARG A 186 -17.22 -10.73 -14.72
CA ARG A 186 -16.49 -10.11 -13.60
C ARG A 186 -15.00 -10.01 -13.90
N ILE A 187 -14.42 -8.85 -13.60
CA ILE A 187 -13.00 -8.54 -13.74
C ILE A 187 -12.34 -8.81 -12.39
N ARG A 188 -11.29 -9.62 -12.38
CA ARG A 188 -10.65 -10.11 -11.15
C ARG A 188 -9.15 -9.90 -11.24
N ILE A 189 -8.57 -9.21 -10.26
CA ILE A 189 -7.13 -9.11 -10.08
C ILE A 189 -6.77 -10.03 -8.93
N ARG A 190 -6.06 -11.12 -9.24
CA ARG A 190 -5.65 -12.11 -8.24
C ARG A 190 -4.14 -12.08 -8.08
N GLY A 191 -3.65 -11.92 -6.86
CA GLY A 191 -2.23 -11.97 -6.51
C GLY A 191 -1.91 -13.12 -5.58
N THR A 192 -0.67 -13.59 -5.63
CA THR A 192 -0.13 -14.60 -4.72
C THR A 192 0.99 -13.99 -3.88
N VAL A 193 0.86 -14.02 -2.55
CA VAL A 193 1.86 -13.54 -1.61
C VAL A 193 2.25 -14.69 -0.69
N TYR A 194 3.55 -14.90 -0.49
CA TYR A 194 4.05 -15.99 0.36
C TYR A 194 4.69 -15.44 1.62
N GLU A 195 4.30 -15.99 2.76
CA GLU A 195 5.03 -15.85 4.01
C GLU A 195 5.61 -17.22 4.37
N LYS A 196 6.83 -17.46 3.88
CA LYS A 196 7.50 -18.75 4.01
C LYS A 196 8.99 -18.59 4.27
N PHE A 197 9.53 -19.41 5.17
CA PHE A 197 10.97 -19.57 5.35
C PHE A 197 11.33 -20.97 5.84
N PHE A 198 12.62 -21.33 5.74
CA PHE A 198 13.12 -22.63 6.16
C PHE A 198 12.94 -22.83 7.66
N TYR A 199 12.41 -23.98 8.09
CA TYR A 199 11.95 -24.25 9.46
C TYR A 199 10.84 -23.33 10.02
N GLY A 200 10.28 -22.42 9.22
CA GLY A 200 9.18 -21.51 9.63
C GLY A 200 7.80 -21.87 9.07
N PRO A 201 6.84 -20.94 9.03
CA PRO A 201 5.59 -21.07 8.27
C PRO A 201 5.82 -21.35 6.79
N LYS A 202 4.80 -21.93 6.16
CA LYS A 202 4.67 -22.11 4.71
C LYS A 202 3.30 -21.60 4.29
N LEU A 203 3.02 -20.34 4.62
CA LEU A 203 1.72 -19.72 4.38
C LEU A 203 1.69 -19.06 3.01
N LYS A 204 0.61 -19.32 2.28
CA LYS A 204 0.33 -18.73 0.98
C LYS A 204 -1.00 -17.99 1.05
N LEU A 205 -0.95 -16.69 0.76
CA LEU A 205 -2.12 -15.87 0.54
C LEU A 205 -2.41 -15.80 -0.96
N ILE A 206 -3.58 -16.28 -1.37
CA ILE A 206 -4.16 -15.96 -2.66
C ILE A 206 -5.18 -14.87 -2.40
N THR A 207 -4.89 -13.66 -2.86
CA THR A 207 -5.77 -12.51 -2.68
C THR A 207 -6.43 -12.11 -3.98
N GLU A 208 -7.69 -11.72 -3.93
CA GLU A 208 -8.44 -11.30 -5.10
C GLU A 208 -9.24 -10.03 -4.83
N ILE A 209 -9.08 -9.05 -5.71
CA ILE A 209 -9.93 -7.86 -5.79
C ILE A 209 -10.71 -7.95 -7.11
N SER A 210 -12.03 -7.85 -7.04
CA SER A 210 -12.87 -8.02 -8.23
C SER A 210 -14.06 -7.07 -8.29
N THR A 211 -14.51 -6.75 -9.49
CA THR A 211 -15.73 -5.98 -9.73
C THR A 211 -16.35 -6.34 -11.08
N VAL A 212 -17.57 -5.89 -11.32
CA VAL A 212 -18.26 -5.98 -12.61
C VAL A 212 -18.20 -4.60 -13.27
N ALA A 213 -18.04 -4.56 -14.59
CA ALA A 213 -18.05 -3.31 -15.36
C ALA A 213 -19.31 -2.47 -15.06
N GLY A 214 -19.13 -1.19 -14.70
CA GLY A 214 -20.21 -0.25 -14.35
C GLY A 214 -20.81 -0.42 -12.95
N SER A 215 -20.38 -1.41 -12.16
CA SER A 215 -20.86 -1.63 -10.78
C SER A 215 -20.29 -0.58 -9.82
N ASP A 216 -21.03 -0.21 -8.79
CA ASP A 216 -20.55 0.57 -7.63
C ASP A 216 -20.05 -0.31 -6.47
N THR A 217 -20.00 -1.62 -6.66
CA THR A 217 -19.48 -2.57 -5.68
C THR A 217 -18.24 -3.28 -6.22
N PHE A 218 -17.35 -3.62 -5.29
CA PHE A 218 -16.23 -4.53 -5.53
C PHE A 218 -16.15 -5.52 -4.37
N GLN A 219 -15.41 -6.60 -4.58
CA GLN A 219 -15.27 -7.69 -3.62
C GLN A 219 -13.80 -8.01 -3.40
N ILE A 220 -13.42 -8.14 -2.14
CA ILE A 220 -12.16 -8.73 -1.71
C ILE A 220 -12.46 -10.19 -1.32
N SER A 221 -11.74 -11.13 -1.90
CA SER A 221 -11.89 -12.56 -1.61
C SER A 221 -10.52 -13.21 -1.46
N ASP A 222 -10.11 -13.40 -0.22
CA ASP A 222 -8.80 -13.96 0.09
C ASP A 222 -8.90 -15.43 0.52
N GLN A 223 -7.89 -16.21 0.14
CA GLN A 223 -7.73 -17.61 0.52
C GLN A 223 -6.34 -17.81 1.11
N LEU A 224 -6.29 -18.25 2.37
CA LEU A 224 -5.07 -18.63 3.06
C LEU A 224 -4.88 -20.15 2.96
N ILE A 225 -3.68 -20.57 2.58
CA ILE A 225 -3.30 -21.98 2.47
C ILE A 225 -2.04 -22.21 3.29
N ASN A 226 -2.08 -23.20 4.18
CA ASN A 226 -0.88 -23.74 4.80
C ASN A 226 -0.31 -24.85 3.90
N GLU A 227 0.80 -24.57 3.23
CA GLU A 227 1.54 -25.52 2.38
C GLU A 227 2.57 -26.35 3.19
N GLY A 228 2.55 -26.22 4.52
CA GLY A 228 3.42 -26.96 5.44
C GLY A 228 2.88 -28.34 5.80
N ALA A 229 3.76 -29.18 6.37
CA ALA A 229 3.41 -30.53 6.82
C ALA A 229 2.70 -30.58 8.19
N PHE A 230 2.70 -29.47 8.93
CA PHE A 230 2.17 -29.37 10.28
C PHE A 230 1.14 -28.25 10.38
N ALA A 231 0.27 -28.31 11.39
CA ALA A 231 -0.60 -27.20 11.73
C ALA A 231 0.23 -25.92 11.97
N GLN A 232 -0.27 -24.79 11.50
CA GLN A 232 0.38 -23.49 11.57
C GLN A 232 -0.62 -22.48 12.11
N GLU A 233 -0.23 -21.78 13.17
CA GLU A 233 -0.99 -20.63 13.65
C GLU A 233 -0.94 -19.50 12.62
N PHE A 234 -2.05 -18.78 12.51
CA PHE A 234 -2.14 -17.59 11.69
C PHE A 234 -3.12 -16.58 12.30
N GLN A 235 -2.91 -15.32 11.94
CA GLN A 235 -3.84 -14.23 12.21
C GLN A 235 -3.98 -13.37 10.95
N LEU A 236 -5.19 -12.89 10.70
CA LEU A 236 -5.47 -11.92 9.66
C LEU A 236 -6.54 -10.96 10.19
N ILE A 237 -6.18 -9.68 10.30
CA ILE A 237 -7.05 -8.59 10.77
C ILE A 237 -7.13 -7.47 9.75
#